data_AF-A0A9R1C7N4-F1
#
_entry.id   AF-A0A9R1C7N4-F1
#
_cell.length_a   1.000
_cell.length_b   1.000
_cell.length_c   1.000
_cell.angle_alpha   90.00
_cell.angle_beta   90.00
_cell.angle_gamma   90.00
#
_symmetry.space_group_name_H-M   'P 1'
#
loop_
_entity.id
_entity.type
_entity.pdbx_description
1 polymer ?
#
loop_
_entity_poly.entity_id
_entity_poly.type
_entity_poly.pdbx_seq_one_letter_code
_entity_poly.pdbx_strand_id
1 'polypeptide(L)'
;MKTKVLITVMTYPSLSHKYFETVCTAGFREDGSWIRIFPVPHRLLTDQDVNKYKKWQWIEVDLEKNKKDSRPESFHIKNIDTLRIVGNLSNKVNWDLRYELVKKNKKIYTNMSELIDLAKENKLSLAVLKPKEILDVTYQRIDIHNFIEKRNALEKVYKSQRQQLELFNSNPVNDYSYQFKFAEKIPYTFRYKFTTDDAKVREILIEDWEIGMLYRNCRDKYRSEEIACEKVREKYLGFAKKDLLFFVGTNYKWQNMKSPNPFLVIGVFYAPKGTFDRGNQLMLDFKG
;
A
#
# COMPACT_ATOMS: atom_id res chain seq x y z
N MET A 1 -20.77 -9.91 -0.60
CA MET A 1 -21.11 -9.28 0.69
C MET A 1 -20.46 -7.91 0.74
N LYS A 2 -21.25 -6.85 1.00
CA LYS A 2 -20.68 -5.51 1.19
C LYS A 2 -19.83 -5.51 2.45
N THR A 3 -18.57 -5.10 2.31
CA THR A 3 -17.60 -5.09 3.40
C THR A 3 -17.08 -3.67 3.57
N LYS A 4 -17.09 -3.16 4.80
CA LYS A 4 -16.46 -1.90 5.14
C LYS A 4 -14.99 -2.11 5.44
N VAL A 5 -14.15 -1.29 4.80
CA VAL A 5 -12.70 -1.38 4.89
C VAL A 5 -12.11 0.01 5.11
N LEU A 6 -11.34 0.17 6.18
CA LEU A 6 -10.50 1.32 6.41
C LEU A 6 -9.21 1.14 5.62
N ILE A 7 -9.00 1.98 4.61
CA ILE A 7 -7.80 1.90 3.77
C ILE A 7 -6.59 2.42 4.54
N THR A 8 -5.57 1.59 4.75
CA THR A 8 -4.34 1.99 5.45
C THR A 8 -3.08 1.88 4.60
N VAL A 9 -3.15 1.07 3.53
CA VAL A 9 -2.04 0.80 2.63
C VAL A 9 -2.51 0.90 1.18
N MET A 10 -1.71 1.57 0.36
CA MET A 10 -1.79 1.51 -1.09
C MET A 10 -0.37 1.35 -1.61
N THR A 11 -0.12 0.32 -2.41
CA THR A 11 1.20 0.10 -3.00
C THR A 11 1.41 0.95 -4.24
N TYR A 12 2.67 1.11 -4.65
CA TYR A 12 2.99 1.71 -5.93
C TYR A 12 2.36 0.90 -7.09
N PRO A 13 1.76 1.55 -8.11
CA PRO A 13 1.09 0.87 -9.20
C PRO A 13 1.99 -0.06 -9.99
N SER A 14 1.39 -1.16 -10.44
CA SER A 14 2.00 -2.14 -11.33
C SER A 14 1.18 -2.29 -12.61
N LEU A 15 1.85 -2.50 -13.74
CA LEU A 15 1.19 -2.66 -15.05
C LEU A 15 0.46 -4.00 -15.15
N SER A 16 -0.75 -3.97 -15.69
CA SER A 16 -1.62 -5.13 -15.89
C SER A 16 -2.15 -5.15 -17.32
N HIS A 17 -2.13 -6.30 -17.98
CA HIS A 17 -2.76 -6.43 -19.31
C HIS A 17 -4.29 -6.34 -19.22
N LYS A 18 -4.88 -6.84 -18.13
CA LYS A 18 -6.35 -6.87 -17.96
C LYS A 18 -6.91 -5.54 -17.47
N TYR A 19 -6.19 -4.85 -16.60
CA TYR A 19 -6.69 -3.66 -15.91
C TYR A 19 -5.86 -2.41 -16.20
N PHE A 20 -4.93 -2.46 -17.16
CA PHE A 20 -3.91 -1.46 -17.49
C PHE A 20 -2.91 -1.16 -16.35
N GLU A 21 -3.41 -0.76 -15.20
CA GLU A 21 -2.66 -0.43 -14.00
C GLU A 21 -3.41 -0.88 -12.75
N THR A 22 -2.71 -1.52 -11.82
CA THR A 22 -3.30 -2.06 -10.60
C THR A 22 -2.46 -1.71 -9.38
N VAL A 23 -3.11 -1.43 -8.27
CA VAL A 23 -2.49 -1.33 -6.94
C VAL A 23 -2.95 -2.49 -6.06
N CYS A 24 -2.10 -2.87 -5.10
CA CYS A 24 -2.51 -3.66 -3.95
C CYS A 24 -2.97 -2.68 -2.87
N THR A 25 -4.22 -2.85 -2.42
CA THR A 25 -4.76 -2.06 -1.32
C THR A 25 -4.90 -2.97 -0.11
N ALA A 26 -4.46 -2.52 1.05
CA ALA A 26 -4.72 -3.21 2.30
C ALA A 26 -5.31 -2.27 3.34
N GLY A 27 -6.05 -2.85 4.27
CA GLY A 27 -6.83 -2.09 5.23
C GLY A 27 -7.32 -2.95 6.39
N PHE A 28 -8.15 -2.34 7.23
CA PHE A 28 -8.78 -2.99 8.36
C PHE A 28 -10.28 -3.11 8.11
N ARG A 29 -10.86 -4.27 8.42
CA ARG A 29 -12.31 -4.39 8.57
C ARG A 29 -12.77 -3.66 9.84
N GLU A 30 -14.08 -3.51 10.02
CA GLU A 30 -14.67 -2.86 11.21
C GLU A 30 -14.25 -3.54 12.53
N ASP A 31 -14.05 -4.85 12.51
CA ASP A 31 -13.54 -5.63 13.65
C ASP A 31 -12.04 -5.42 13.91
N GLY A 32 -11.33 -4.75 13.00
CA GLY A 32 -9.88 -4.51 13.05
C GLY A 32 -9.04 -5.53 12.30
N SER A 33 -9.61 -6.63 11.81
CA SER A 33 -8.87 -7.67 11.09
C SER A 33 -8.31 -7.16 9.75
N TRP A 34 -7.18 -7.71 9.32
CA TRP A 34 -6.58 -7.37 8.03
C TRP A 34 -7.42 -7.83 6.85
N ILE A 35 -7.42 -7.01 5.80
CA ILE A 35 -7.93 -7.37 4.47
C ILE A 35 -7.01 -6.79 3.40
N ARG A 36 -6.72 -7.61 2.39
CA ARG A 36 -6.06 -7.25 1.14
C ARG A 36 -7.09 -7.27 0.02
N ILE A 37 -7.13 -6.20 -0.76
CA ILE A 37 -7.92 -6.09 -1.97
C ILE A 37 -6.95 -6.00 -3.14
N PHE A 38 -6.93 -7.02 -4.00
CA PHE A 38 -6.09 -7.04 -5.19
C PHE A 38 -6.75 -7.87 -6.32
N PRO A 39 -6.65 -7.42 -7.58
CA PRO A 39 -6.13 -6.13 -8.02
C PRO A 39 -7.16 -5.00 -7.89
N VAL A 40 -6.70 -3.77 -7.61
CA VAL A 40 -7.56 -2.57 -7.66
C VAL A 40 -7.09 -1.63 -8.77
N PRO A 41 -7.93 -1.31 -9.77
CA PRO A 41 -7.61 -0.31 -10.81
C PRO A 41 -7.83 1.13 -10.29
N HIS A 42 -7.18 1.49 -9.16
CA HIS A 42 -7.50 2.71 -8.40
C HIS A 42 -7.42 3.99 -9.23
N ARG A 43 -6.45 4.09 -10.14
CA ARG A 43 -6.27 5.31 -10.95
C ARG A 43 -7.27 5.46 -12.08
N LEU A 44 -7.91 4.37 -12.49
CA LEU A 44 -9.03 4.33 -13.44
C LEU A 44 -10.39 4.59 -12.79
N LEU A 45 -10.49 4.62 -11.45
CA LEU A 45 -11.77 4.92 -10.78
C LEU A 45 -12.33 6.29 -11.18
N THR A 46 -11.46 7.28 -11.40
CA THR A 46 -11.88 8.62 -11.85
C THR A 46 -12.36 8.63 -13.30
N ASP A 47 -11.84 7.74 -14.13
CA ASP A 47 -12.29 7.57 -15.52
C ASP A 47 -13.67 6.86 -15.59
N GLN A 48 -14.15 6.32 -14.46
CA GLN A 48 -15.41 5.60 -14.30
C GLN A 48 -16.39 6.31 -13.34
N ASP A 49 -16.26 7.63 -13.15
CA ASP A 49 -17.10 8.44 -12.25
C ASP A 49 -17.10 8.01 -10.76
N VAL A 50 -16.09 7.25 -10.32
CA VAL A 50 -15.92 6.82 -8.92
C VAL A 50 -14.86 7.69 -8.23
N ASN A 51 -15.26 8.35 -7.13
CA ASN A 51 -14.35 9.14 -6.31
C ASN A 51 -13.16 8.30 -5.79
N LYS A 52 -11.93 8.77 -6.02
CA LYS A 52 -10.70 8.15 -5.52
C LYS A 52 -10.63 8.26 -4.00
N TYR A 53 -10.68 7.12 -3.31
CA TYR A 53 -10.41 7.07 -1.87
C TYR A 53 -8.93 7.32 -1.56
N LYS A 54 -8.67 7.78 -0.34
CA LYS A 54 -7.34 8.08 0.22
C LYS A 54 -7.05 7.16 1.41
N LYS A 55 -5.78 7.10 1.85
CA LYS A 55 -5.44 6.47 3.14
C LYS A 55 -6.28 7.08 4.26
N TRP A 56 -6.64 6.26 5.23
CA TRP A 56 -7.45 6.57 6.41
C TRP A 56 -8.91 6.94 6.12
N GLN A 57 -9.44 6.52 4.98
CA GLN A 57 -10.88 6.60 4.66
C GLN A 57 -11.54 5.22 4.72
N TRP A 58 -12.79 5.20 5.17
CA TRP A 58 -13.65 4.04 5.10
C TRP A 58 -14.29 3.95 3.72
N ILE A 59 -14.14 2.79 3.10
CA ILE A 59 -14.88 2.42 1.91
C ILE A 59 -15.84 1.27 2.24
N GLU A 60 -16.95 1.21 1.52
CA GLU A 60 -17.82 0.03 1.47
C GLU A 60 -17.81 -0.50 0.04
N VAL A 61 -17.56 -1.80 -0.13
CA VAL A 61 -17.48 -2.42 -1.44
C VAL A 61 -17.83 -3.91 -1.36
N ASP A 62 -18.43 -4.45 -2.42
CA ASP A 62 -18.72 -5.87 -2.55
C ASP A 62 -17.45 -6.67 -2.85
N LEU A 63 -17.03 -7.49 -1.89
CA LEU A 63 -15.81 -8.27 -1.95
C LEU A 63 -16.10 -9.77 -1.99
N GLU A 64 -15.25 -10.50 -2.71
CA GLU A 64 -15.24 -11.96 -2.71
C GLU A 64 -13.83 -12.53 -2.63
N LYS A 65 -13.74 -13.79 -2.19
CA LYS A 65 -12.48 -14.51 -2.07
C LYS A 65 -11.88 -14.79 -3.43
N ASN A 66 -10.59 -14.50 -3.58
CA ASN A 66 -9.86 -14.84 -4.80
C ASN A 66 -9.51 -16.34 -4.81
N LYS A 67 -10.16 -17.12 -5.67
CA LYS A 67 -9.91 -18.57 -5.80
C LYS A 67 -8.45 -18.91 -6.19
N LYS A 68 -7.72 -17.95 -6.76
CA LYS A 68 -6.32 -18.11 -7.19
C LYS A 68 -5.31 -17.63 -6.15
N ASP A 69 -5.77 -17.13 -5.00
CA ASP A 69 -4.90 -16.62 -3.94
C ASP A 69 -5.37 -17.18 -2.58
N SER A 70 -4.67 -18.20 -2.10
CA SER A 70 -4.98 -18.94 -0.87
C SER A 70 -4.68 -18.16 0.42
N ARG A 71 -4.14 -16.94 0.33
CA ARG A 71 -3.79 -16.15 1.52
C ARG A 71 -5.07 -15.73 2.27
N PRO A 72 -5.10 -15.87 3.60
CA PRO A 72 -6.33 -15.71 4.38
C PRO A 72 -6.91 -14.29 4.30
N GLU A 73 -6.10 -13.27 4.03
CA GLU A 73 -6.54 -11.89 3.93
C GLU A 73 -6.87 -11.46 2.49
N SER A 74 -6.69 -12.31 1.46
CA SER A 74 -6.82 -11.89 0.06
C SER A 74 -8.25 -11.95 -0.48
N PHE A 75 -8.72 -10.82 -1.02
CA PHE A 75 -10.04 -10.61 -1.63
C PHE A 75 -9.88 -9.78 -2.91
N HIS A 76 -10.90 -9.83 -3.76
CA HIS A 76 -11.04 -8.90 -4.87
C HIS A 76 -12.42 -8.28 -4.90
N ILE A 77 -12.53 -7.16 -5.62
CA ILE A 77 -13.80 -6.48 -5.85
C ILE A 77 -14.61 -7.35 -6.81
N LYS A 78 -15.83 -7.71 -6.40
CA LYS A 78 -16.77 -8.47 -7.23
C LYS A 78 -17.49 -7.54 -8.20
N ASN A 79 -17.97 -6.41 -7.70
CA ASN A 79 -18.64 -5.37 -8.49
C ASN A 79 -18.11 -3.99 -8.08
N ILE A 80 -17.43 -3.31 -9.02
CA ILE A 80 -16.80 -2.01 -8.78
C ILE A 80 -17.82 -0.88 -8.56
N ASP A 81 -19.01 -1.00 -9.15
CA ASP A 81 -20.08 0.00 -9.05
C ASP A 81 -20.66 0.10 -7.64
N THR A 82 -20.35 -0.89 -6.79
CA THR A 82 -20.74 -0.89 -5.37
C THR A 82 -19.80 -0.08 -4.48
N LEU A 83 -18.64 0.34 -4.99
CA LEU A 83 -17.65 1.07 -4.21
C LEU A 83 -18.18 2.43 -3.78
N ARG A 84 -18.25 2.67 -2.47
CA ARG A 84 -18.65 3.95 -1.88
C ARG A 84 -17.63 4.37 -0.82
N ILE A 85 -17.31 5.66 -0.77
CA ILE A 85 -16.56 6.24 0.35
C ILE A 85 -17.60 6.57 1.42
N VAL A 86 -17.56 5.87 2.55
CA VAL A 86 -18.59 5.92 3.59
C VAL A 86 -18.13 6.64 4.86
N GLY A 87 -16.89 7.10 4.92
CA GLY A 87 -16.42 7.91 6.03
C GLY A 87 -14.96 8.32 5.95
N ASN A 88 -14.61 9.36 6.70
CA ASN A 88 -13.24 9.78 6.96
C ASN A 88 -13.03 9.84 8.47
N LEU A 89 -11.88 9.37 8.95
CA LEU A 89 -11.58 9.36 10.39
C LEU A 89 -11.51 10.77 10.99
N SER A 90 -11.08 11.78 10.23
CA SER A 90 -11.14 13.22 10.61
C SER A 90 -10.42 14.11 9.59
N ASN A 91 -10.70 15.41 9.64
CA ASN A 91 -9.98 16.42 8.84
C ASN A 91 -8.57 16.72 9.36
N LYS A 92 -8.29 16.44 10.65
CA LYS A 92 -6.97 16.56 11.29
C LYS A 92 -6.46 15.18 11.70
N VAL A 93 -5.15 14.97 11.67
CA VAL A 93 -4.60 13.66 12.06
C VAL A 93 -4.75 13.43 13.56
N ASN A 94 -5.56 12.44 13.93
CA ASN A 94 -5.63 11.92 15.30
C ASN A 94 -4.74 10.66 15.41
N TRP A 95 -3.58 10.79 16.04
CA TRP A 95 -2.59 9.72 16.14
C TRP A 95 -3.02 8.61 17.10
N ASP A 96 -3.64 8.97 18.22
CA ASP A 96 -4.11 8.00 19.22
C ASP A 96 -5.20 7.11 18.62
N LEU A 97 -6.20 7.71 17.94
CA LEU A 97 -7.26 6.95 17.26
C LEU A 97 -6.70 6.02 16.18
N ARG A 98 -5.74 6.49 15.37
CA ARG A 98 -5.10 5.63 14.36
C ARG A 98 -4.34 4.49 15.00
N TYR A 99 -3.64 4.73 16.11
CA TYR A 99 -2.91 3.69 16.82
C TYR A 99 -3.87 2.66 17.44
N GLU A 100 -5.00 3.09 18.01
CA GLU A 100 -6.04 2.17 18.49
C GLU A 100 -6.58 1.28 17.37
N LEU A 101 -6.84 1.84 16.19
CA LEU A 101 -7.25 1.06 15.01
C LEU A 101 -6.16 0.09 14.54
N VAL A 102 -4.88 0.46 14.66
CA VAL A 102 -3.74 -0.41 14.34
C VAL A 102 -3.58 -1.55 15.35
N LYS A 103 -3.97 -1.37 16.61
CA LYS A 103 -3.92 -2.44 17.63
C LYS A 103 -5.16 -3.32 17.64
N LYS A 104 -6.33 -2.78 17.29
CA LYS A 104 -7.61 -3.47 17.39
C LYS A 104 -7.57 -4.82 16.65
N ASN A 105 -7.79 -5.91 17.37
CA ASN A 105 -7.82 -7.28 16.85
C ASN A 105 -6.57 -7.68 16.02
N LYS A 106 -5.41 -7.11 16.34
CA LYS A 106 -4.14 -7.38 15.65
C LYS A 106 -3.00 -7.52 16.64
N LYS A 107 -2.15 -8.52 16.43
CA LYS A 107 -0.86 -8.63 17.12
C LYS A 107 0.14 -7.68 16.47
N ILE A 108 0.83 -6.88 17.29
CA ILE A 108 2.04 -6.16 16.88
C ILE A 108 3.20 -7.12 17.08
N TYR A 109 3.78 -7.59 15.98
CA TYR A 109 4.93 -8.48 16.02
C TYR A 109 6.21 -7.68 16.23
N THR A 110 7.16 -8.23 16.96
CA THR A 110 8.51 -7.67 17.14
C THR A 110 9.60 -8.58 16.60
N ASN A 111 9.24 -9.80 16.18
CA ASN A 111 10.13 -10.82 15.65
C ASN A 111 9.76 -11.18 14.21
N MET A 112 10.65 -10.90 13.26
CA MET A 112 10.41 -11.18 11.84
C MET A 112 10.52 -12.66 11.50
N SER A 113 11.33 -13.46 12.21
CA SER A 113 11.39 -14.91 11.98
C SER A 113 10.05 -15.57 12.27
N GLU A 114 9.36 -15.18 13.35
CA GLU A 114 7.99 -15.63 13.65
C GLU A 114 7.03 -15.33 12.48
N LEU A 115 7.08 -14.11 11.95
CA LEU A 115 6.25 -13.73 10.80
C LEU A 115 6.53 -14.57 9.55
N ILE A 116 7.80 -14.84 9.27
CA ILE A 116 8.22 -15.64 8.11
C ILE A 116 7.66 -17.07 8.22
N ASP A 117 7.72 -17.67 9.40
CA ASP A 117 7.21 -19.03 9.62
C ASP A 117 5.69 -19.07 9.50
N LEU A 118 4.97 -18.12 10.11
CA LEU A 118 3.52 -17.99 9.94
C LEU A 118 3.09 -17.78 8.48
N ALA A 119 3.88 -17.04 7.70
CA ALA A 119 3.63 -16.86 6.26
C ALA A 119 3.87 -18.15 5.46
N LYS A 120 4.91 -18.92 5.78
CA LYS A 120 5.18 -20.23 5.14
C LYS A 120 4.10 -21.26 5.44
N GLU A 121 3.48 -21.17 6.61
CA GLU A 121 2.31 -21.96 7.01
C GLU A 121 0.98 -21.42 6.46
N ASN A 122 1.02 -20.32 5.68
CA ASN A 122 -0.16 -19.65 5.13
C ASN A 122 -1.18 -19.20 6.20
N LYS A 123 -0.73 -18.98 7.45
CA LYS A 123 -1.57 -18.48 8.55
C LYS A 123 -1.83 -16.98 8.43
N LEU A 124 -0.90 -16.24 7.83
CA LEU A 124 -1.04 -14.82 7.53
C LEU A 124 -0.26 -14.43 6.29
N SER A 125 -0.58 -13.26 5.77
CA SER A 125 0.16 -12.59 4.70
C SER A 125 0.25 -11.07 4.86
N LEU A 126 -0.40 -10.53 5.90
CA LEU A 126 -0.34 -9.14 6.34
C LEU A 126 -0.07 -9.10 7.84
N ALA A 127 0.79 -8.18 8.27
CA ALA A 127 1.07 -8.00 9.69
C ALA A 127 1.49 -6.58 10.03
N VAL A 128 1.39 -6.25 11.32
CA VAL A 128 2.02 -5.07 11.89
C VAL A 128 3.32 -5.52 12.55
N LEU A 129 4.43 -4.92 12.15
CA LEU A 129 5.76 -5.20 12.68
C LEU A 129 6.33 -3.94 13.34
N LYS A 130 6.78 -4.07 14.58
CA LYS A 130 7.59 -3.06 15.25
C LYS A 130 9.06 -3.42 15.06
N PRO A 131 9.84 -2.63 14.29
CA PRO A 131 11.28 -2.83 14.21
C PRO A 131 11.93 -2.52 15.57
N LYS A 132 13.03 -3.21 15.89
CA LYS A 132 13.82 -2.94 17.10
C LYS A 132 14.71 -1.72 16.90
N GLU A 133 15.44 -1.69 15.79
CA GLU A 133 16.33 -0.59 15.42
C GLU A 133 16.35 -0.39 13.91
N ILE A 134 16.24 0.85 13.45
CA ILE A 134 16.46 1.22 12.05
C ILE A 134 17.92 1.58 11.86
N LEU A 135 18.61 0.83 11.01
CA LEU A 135 20.03 1.02 10.73
C LEU A 135 20.24 1.96 9.55
N ASP A 136 19.48 1.79 8.47
CA ASP A 136 19.58 2.62 7.28
C ASP A 136 18.32 2.59 6.41
N VAL A 137 18.22 3.53 5.48
CA VAL A 137 17.34 3.49 4.32
C VAL A 137 18.22 3.56 3.08
N THR A 138 18.25 2.49 2.31
CA THR A 138 19.08 2.36 1.11
C THR A 138 18.24 2.56 -0.14
N TYR A 139 18.87 2.97 -1.23
CA TYR A 139 18.25 3.02 -2.53
C TYR A 139 19.19 2.51 -3.61
N GLN A 140 18.61 1.90 -4.64
CA GLN A 140 19.36 1.35 -5.77
C GLN A 140 18.64 1.69 -7.08
N ARG A 141 19.40 2.23 -8.04
CA ARG A 141 18.90 2.50 -9.39
C ARG A 141 18.55 1.18 -10.07
N ILE A 142 17.43 1.16 -10.79
CA ILE A 142 16.96 0.00 -11.55
C ILE A 142 16.75 0.37 -13.00
N ASP A 143 16.95 -0.60 -13.88
CA ASP A 143 16.55 -0.46 -15.28
C ASP A 143 15.02 -0.50 -15.39
N ILE A 144 14.48 0.50 -16.08
CA ILE A 144 13.04 0.67 -16.32
C ILE A 144 12.67 0.56 -17.80
N HIS A 145 13.61 0.22 -18.69
CA HIS A 145 13.39 0.10 -20.13
C HIS A 145 12.20 -0.82 -20.46
N ASN A 146 12.22 -2.04 -19.93
CA ASN A 146 11.14 -3.02 -20.12
C ASN A 146 9.79 -2.53 -19.59
N PHE A 147 9.80 -1.72 -18.52
CA PHE A 147 8.57 -1.11 -18.01
C PHE A 147 8.04 -0.06 -18.99
N ILE A 148 8.92 0.79 -19.52
CA ILE A 148 8.55 1.85 -20.47
C ILE A 148 7.96 1.24 -21.74
N GLU A 149 8.58 0.20 -22.29
CA GLU A 149 8.07 -0.51 -23.47
C GLU A 149 6.69 -1.09 -23.21
N LYS A 150 6.53 -1.81 -22.09
CA LYS A 150 5.24 -2.39 -21.69
C LYS A 150 4.17 -1.32 -21.49
N ARG A 151 4.51 -0.20 -20.84
CA ARG A 151 3.61 0.94 -20.63
C ARG A 151 3.17 1.54 -21.96
N ASN A 152 4.10 1.76 -22.88
CA ASN A 152 3.82 2.33 -24.21
C ASN A 152 2.89 1.41 -25.01
N ALA A 153 3.11 0.09 -24.96
CA ALA A 153 2.22 -0.88 -25.59
C ALA A 153 0.79 -0.83 -25.01
N LEU A 154 0.66 -0.82 -23.67
CA LEU A 154 -0.64 -0.72 -23.00
C LEU A 154 -1.34 0.62 -23.25
N GLU A 155 -0.59 1.72 -23.37
CA GLU A 155 -1.13 3.04 -23.68
C GLU A 155 -1.75 3.08 -25.08
N LYS A 156 -1.16 2.39 -26.07
CA LYS A 156 -1.75 2.25 -27.40
C LYS A 156 -3.08 1.48 -27.35
N VAL A 157 -3.12 0.36 -26.62
CA VAL A 157 -4.34 -0.45 -26.44
C VAL A 157 -5.43 0.36 -25.73
N TYR A 158 -5.07 1.14 -24.72
CA TYR A 158 -6.04 2.00 -24.01
C TYR A 158 -6.66 3.04 -24.94
N LYS A 159 -5.82 3.75 -25.72
CA LYS A 159 -6.27 4.76 -26.68
C LYS A 159 -7.17 4.17 -27.75
N SER A 160 -6.84 2.99 -28.29
CA SER A 160 -7.68 2.34 -29.30
C SER A 160 -9.03 1.90 -28.74
N GLN A 161 -9.08 1.37 -27.51
CA GLN A 161 -10.35 0.99 -26.87
C GLN A 161 -11.24 2.22 -26.62
N ARG A 162 -10.67 3.35 -26.20
CA ARG A 162 -11.42 4.60 -26.01
C ARG A 162 -11.96 5.14 -27.34
N GLN A 163 -11.14 5.20 -28.38
CA GLN A 163 -11.58 5.62 -29.72
C GLN A 163 -12.71 4.74 -30.25
N GLN A 164 -12.65 3.43 -30.02
CA GLN A 164 -13.73 2.52 -30.43
C GLN A 164 -15.04 2.82 -29.69
N LEU A 165 -15.00 3.09 -28.38
CA LEU A 165 -16.20 3.46 -27.61
C LEU A 165 -16.79 4.81 -28.06
N GLU A 166 -15.95 5.77 -28.41
CA GLU A 166 -16.38 7.07 -28.94
C GLU A 166 -17.14 6.92 -30.28
N LEU A 167 -16.79 5.94 -31.11
CA LEU A 167 -17.49 5.66 -32.38
C LEU A 167 -18.93 5.13 -32.20
N PHE A 168 -19.25 4.55 -31.04
CA PHE A 168 -20.58 3.99 -30.75
C PHE A 168 -21.45 4.89 -29.86
N ASN A 169 -20.89 5.98 -29.30
CA ASN A 169 -21.64 6.94 -28.49
C ASN A 169 -22.13 8.10 -29.36
N SER A 170 -23.44 8.18 -29.56
CA SER A 170 -24.12 9.24 -30.32
C SER A 170 -24.21 10.59 -29.60
N ASN A 171 -23.70 10.69 -28.37
CA ASN A 171 -23.45 11.94 -27.66
C ASN A 171 -21.96 12.03 -27.35
N PRO A 172 -21.18 12.89 -28.05
CA PRO A 172 -19.81 13.17 -27.66
C PRO A 172 -19.88 13.93 -26.33
N VAL A 173 -19.72 13.21 -25.22
CA VAL A 173 -19.45 13.85 -23.94
C VAL A 173 -18.09 14.52 -24.12
N ASN A 174 -18.13 15.84 -24.38
CA ASN A 174 -16.99 16.76 -24.38
C ASN A 174 -16.39 16.81 -22.97
N ASP A 175 -15.80 15.71 -22.52
CA ASP A 175 -15.03 15.67 -21.29
C ASP A 175 -13.61 15.17 -21.57
N TYR A 176 -12.88 15.98 -22.34
CA TYR A 176 -11.45 15.86 -22.55
C TYR A 176 -10.63 15.97 -21.24
N SER A 177 -11.26 16.14 -20.07
CA SER A 177 -10.57 16.39 -18.81
C SER A 177 -10.14 15.13 -18.04
N TYR A 178 -10.68 13.95 -18.37
CA TYR A 178 -10.38 12.68 -17.66
C TYR A 178 -9.74 11.60 -18.55
N GLN A 179 -8.66 11.94 -19.25
CA GLN A 179 -7.81 10.91 -19.85
C GLN A 179 -6.94 10.24 -18.78
N PHE A 180 -7.19 8.96 -18.49
CA PHE A 180 -6.28 8.15 -17.69
C PHE A 180 -4.84 8.25 -18.20
N LYS A 181 -3.94 8.64 -17.29
CA LYS A 181 -2.49 8.63 -17.51
C LYS A 181 -1.86 7.55 -16.65
N PHE A 182 -1.08 6.65 -17.24
CA PHE A 182 -0.29 5.67 -16.51
C PHE A 182 0.66 6.32 -15.50
N ALA A 183 0.96 5.60 -14.42
CA ALA A 183 1.88 6.03 -13.39
C ALA A 183 3.28 5.96 -13.96
N GLU A 184 4.06 7.00 -13.67
CA GLU A 184 5.47 7.00 -13.97
C GLU A 184 6.18 5.94 -13.13
N LYS A 185 7.09 5.16 -13.72
CA LYS A 185 7.92 4.23 -12.93
C LYS A 185 9.04 5.00 -12.27
N ILE A 186 9.28 4.70 -11.00
CA ILE A 186 10.42 5.25 -10.28
C ILE A 186 11.66 4.43 -10.66
N PRO A 187 12.74 5.06 -11.15
CA PRO A 187 13.96 4.37 -11.55
C PRO A 187 14.84 3.94 -10.37
N TYR A 188 14.27 3.88 -9.16
CA TYR A 188 14.95 3.49 -7.93
C TYR A 188 14.06 2.56 -7.11
N THR A 189 14.69 1.63 -6.41
CA THR A 189 14.07 0.86 -5.34
C THR A 189 14.57 1.38 -4.01
N PHE A 190 13.70 1.45 -3.00
CA PHE A 190 14.03 1.90 -1.66
C PHE A 190 13.85 0.74 -0.67
N ARG A 191 14.78 0.57 0.27
CA ARG A 191 14.73 -0.51 1.26
C ARG A 191 14.98 0.04 2.66
N TYR A 192 14.35 -0.56 3.67
CA TYR A 192 14.73 -0.37 5.06
C TYR A 192 15.73 -1.44 5.46
N LYS A 193 16.84 -1.02 6.08
CA LYS A 193 17.78 -1.88 6.79
C LYS A 193 17.52 -1.77 8.29
N PHE A 194 17.14 -2.86 8.94
CA PHE A 194 16.71 -2.83 10.34
C PHE A 194 16.91 -4.18 11.05
N THR A 195 16.78 -4.17 12.37
CA THR A 195 16.79 -5.37 13.23
C THR A 195 15.43 -5.61 13.89
N THR A 196 15.20 -6.84 14.32
CA THR A 196 14.04 -7.27 15.13
C THR A 196 14.52 -8.02 16.38
N ASP A 197 13.61 -8.52 17.20
CA ASP A 197 13.96 -9.21 18.45
C ASP A 197 14.77 -10.49 18.26
N ASP A 198 14.78 -11.05 17.05
CA ASP A 198 15.67 -12.14 16.67
C ASP A 198 17.11 -11.71 16.32
N ALA A 199 17.45 -10.43 16.55
CA ALA A 199 18.77 -9.82 16.37
C ALA A 199 19.38 -9.94 14.95
N LYS A 200 18.59 -10.36 13.95
CA LYS A 200 19.05 -10.46 12.56
C LYS A 200 18.86 -9.13 11.84
N VAL A 201 19.92 -8.69 11.15
CA VAL A 201 19.84 -7.56 10.23
C VAL A 201 19.12 -7.99 8.96
N ARG A 202 18.13 -7.21 8.54
CA ARG A 202 17.37 -7.43 7.31
C ARG A 202 17.30 -6.18 6.48
N GLU A 203 17.24 -6.38 5.17
CA GLU A 203 17.01 -5.32 4.20
C GLU A 203 15.75 -5.65 3.39
N ILE A 204 14.68 -4.87 3.58
CA ILE A 204 13.36 -5.14 3.00
C ILE A 204 12.91 -4.00 2.11
N LEU A 205 12.42 -4.34 0.91
CA LEU A 205 11.87 -3.41 -0.08
C LEU A 205 10.61 -2.69 0.45
N ILE A 206 10.54 -1.39 0.15
CA ILE A 206 9.41 -0.52 0.43
C ILE A 206 8.58 -0.39 -0.86
N GLU A 207 7.33 -0.84 -0.83
CA GLU A 207 6.39 -0.73 -1.95
C GLU A 207 5.25 0.26 -1.70
N ASP A 208 5.31 1.04 -0.62
CA ASP A 208 4.30 2.06 -0.29
C ASP A 208 4.21 3.15 -1.38
N TRP A 209 2.99 3.55 -1.77
CA TRP A 209 2.80 4.66 -2.71
C TRP A 209 3.43 5.97 -2.21
N GLU A 210 3.45 6.19 -0.89
CA GLU A 210 3.92 7.45 -0.30
C GLU A 210 5.43 7.70 -0.52
N ILE A 211 6.26 6.65 -0.54
CA ILE A 211 7.69 6.82 -0.82
C ILE A 211 7.89 7.32 -2.26
N GLY A 212 7.05 6.82 -3.16
CA GLY A 212 7.15 7.18 -4.56
C GLY A 212 6.69 8.59 -4.85
N MET A 213 5.60 9.02 -4.20
CA MET A 213 5.16 10.41 -4.27
C MET A 213 6.19 11.37 -3.67
N LEU A 214 6.83 10.99 -2.56
CA LEU A 214 7.89 11.79 -1.98
C LEU A 214 9.07 11.97 -2.94
N TYR A 215 9.53 10.87 -3.55
CA TYR A 215 10.60 10.91 -4.55
C TYR A 215 10.25 11.87 -5.69
N ARG A 216 9.06 11.75 -6.28
CA ARG A 216 8.63 12.60 -7.40
C ARG A 216 8.58 14.07 -7.00
N ASN A 217 7.97 14.38 -5.85
CA ASN A 217 7.91 15.75 -5.34
C ASN A 217 9.32 16.34 -5.11
N CYS A 218 10.26 15.56 -4.57
CA CYS A 218 11.63 16.02 -4.39
C CYS A 218 12.36 16.18 -5.72
N ARG A 219 12.22 15.23 -6.66
CA ARG A 219 12.82 15.31 -7.99
C ARG A 219 12.33 16.54 -8.73
N ASP A 220 11.03 16.79 -8.74
CA ASP A 220 10.45 17.92 -9.49
C ASP A 220 10.85 19.26 -8.84
N LYS A 221 10.97 19.31 -7.51
CA LYS A 221 11.41 20.49 -6.76
C LYS A 221 12.90 20.81 -6.97
N TYR A 222 13.77 19.81 -6.89
CA TYR A 222 15.23 20.00 -6.91
C TYR A 222 15.86 19.76 -8.28
N ARG A 223 15.09 19.24 -9.26
CA ARG A 223 15.54 18.90 -10.63
C ARG A 223 16.76 17.96 -10.65
N SER A 224 16.89 17.10 -9.65
CA SER A 224 17.96 16.12 -9.52
C SER A 224 17.43 14.84 -8.89
N GLU A 225 17.70 13.70 -9.52
CA GLU A 225 17.32 12.39 -8.99
C GLU A 225 18.11 12.03 -7.73
N GLU A 226 19.39 12.37 -7.69
CA GLU A 226 20.30 12.09 -6.56
C GLU A 226 19.84 12.84 -5.31
N ILE A 227 19.58 14.15 -5.43
CA ILE A 227 19.05 14.96 -4.32
C ILE A 227 17.67 14.42 -3.90
N ALA A 228 16.84 13.95 -4.84
CA ALA A 228 15.55 13.37 -4.50
C ALA A 228 15.67 12.09 -3.68
N CYS A 229 16.58 11.18 -4.06
CA CYS A 229 16.85 9.96 -3.33
C CYS A 229 17.38 10.25 -1.92
N GLU A 230 18.32 11.19 -1.77
CA GLU A 230 18.83 11.60 -0.45
C GLU A 230 17.73 12.21 0.42
N LYS A 231 16.86 13.06 -0.13
CA LYS A 231 15.73 13.65 0.63
C LYS A 231 14.71 12.59 1.05
N VAL A 232 14.50 11.56 0.23
CA VAL A 232 13.67 10.40 0.60
C VAL A 232 14.31 9.64 1.76
N ARG A 233 15.61 9.31 1.64
CA ARG A 233 16.40 8.63 2.67
C ARG A 233 16.38 9.39 4.00
N GLU A 234 16.71 10.67 3.99
CA GLU A 234 16.68 11.57 5.16
C GLU A 234 15.31 11.54 5.86
N LYS A 235 14.22 11.66 5.09
CA LYS A 235 12.87 11.70 5.64
C LYS A 235 12.45 10.37 6.26
N TYR A 236 12.74 9.26 5.60
CA TYR A 236 12.39 7.92 6.09
C TYR A 236 13.23 7.52 7.31
N LEU A 237 14.52 7.88 7.33
CA LEU A 237 15.35 7.78 8.54
C LEU A 237 14.83 8.65 9.69
N GLY A 238 14.31 9.83 9.37
CA GLY A 238 13.67 10.71 10.35
C GLY A 238 12.48 10.08 11.08
N PHE A 239 11.81 9.07 10.49
CA PHE A 239 10.74 8.33 11.16
C PHE A 239 11.24 7.40 12.26
N ALA A 240 12.52 7.01 12.26
CA ALA A 240 13.10 6.22 13.36
C ALA A 240 13.12 6.98 14.70
N LYS A 241 13.05 8.32 14.67
CA LYS A 241 12.96 9.17 15.87
C LYS A 241 11.55 9.23 16.47
N LYS A 242 10.58 8.61 15.80
CA LYS A 242 9.15 8.63 16.12
C LYS A 242 8.70 7.24 16.57
N ASP A 243 7.45 7.15 17.00
CA ASP A 243 6.80 5.88 17.25
C ASP A 243 6.48 5.20 15.92
N LEU A 244 7.27 4.20 15.52
CA LEU A 244 7.29 3.62 14.18
C LEU A 244 6.77 2.18 14.17
N LEU A 245 5.90 1.87 13.22
CA LEU A 245 5.46 0.52 12.87
C LEU A 245 5.50 0.36 11.35
N PHE A 246 5.83 -0.85 10.92
CA PHE A 246 5.71 -1.27 9.53
C PHE A 246 4.42 -2.07 9.34
N PHE A 247 3.68 -1.72 8.30
CA PHE A 247 2.70 -2.62 7.71
C PHE A 247 3.45 -3.45 6.67
N VAL A 248 3.55 -4.74 6.94
CA VAL A 248 4.26 -5.69 6.08
C VAL A 248 3.26 -6.58 5.36
N GLY A 249 3.58 -6.92 4.11
CA GLY A 249 2.78 -7.84 3.33
C GLY A 249 3.66 -8.71 2.45
N THR A 250 3.19 -9.92 2.16
CA THR A 250 3.96 -10.86 1.35
C THR A 250 3.76 -10.67 -0.15
N ASN A 251 4.81 -10.96 -0.92
CA ASN A 251 4.67 -11.24 -2.34
C ASN A 251 4.08 -12.64 -2.53
N TYR A 252 3.03 -12.78 -3.34
CA TYR A 252 2.31 -14.04 -3.56
C TYR A 252 3.23 -15.17 -4.05
N LYS A 253 4.07 -14.89 -5.05
CA LYS A 253 5.00 -15.87 -5.63
C LYS A 253 5.99 -16.34 -4.57
N TRP A 254 6.56 -15.40 -3.81
CA TRP A 254 7.61 -15.71 -2.84
C TRP A 254 7.07 -16.45 -1.62
N GLN A 255 5.84 -16.15 -1.19
CA GLN A 255 5.18 -16.92 -0.12
C GLN A 255 4.93 -18.36 -0.55
N ASN A 256 4.38 -18.57 -1.76
CA ASN A 256 4.11 -19.92 -2.27
C ASN A 256 5.39 -20.73 -2.53
N MET A 257 6.47 -20.07 -2.93
CA MET A 257 7.79 -20.70 -3.06
C MET A 257 8.50 -20.89 -1.71
N LYS A 258 7.88 -20.52 -0.58
CA LYS A 258 8.45 -20.58 0.77
C LYS A 258 9.84 -19.91 0.85
N SER A 259 9.97 -18.76 0.18
CA SER A 259 11.19 -17.94 0.18
C SER A 259 11.71 -17.67 1.60
N PRO A 260 13.03 -17.55 1.80
CA PRO A 260 13.61 -17.16 3.10
C PRO A 260 13.00 -15.89 3.69
N ASN A 261 12.56 -14.95 2.85
CA ASN A 261 11.76 -13.80 3.27
C ASN A 261 10.74 -13.44 2.18
N PRO A 262 9.44 -13.67 2.39
CA PRO A 262 8.41 -13.28 1.44
C PRO A 262 7.88 -11.86 1.63
N PHE A 263 8.26 -11.15 2.69
CA PHE A 263 7.67 -9.87 3.09
C PHE A 263 8.30 -8.65 2.43
N LEU A 264 7.46 -7.63 2.27
CA LEU A 264 7.74 -6.29 1.80
C LEU A 264 7.16 -5.29 2.81
N VAL A 265 7.77 -4.12 2.96
CA VAL A 265 7.16 -2.99 3.69
C VAL A 265 6.16 -2.33 2.74
N ILE A 266 4.87 -2.56 2.97
CA ILE A 266 3.80 -2.03 2.12
C ILE A 266 3.21 -0.74 2.68
N GLY A 267 3.48 -0.43 3.95
CA GLY A 267 3.11 0.85 4.57
C GLY A 267 3.99 1.19 5.75
N VAL A 268 4.21 2.49 5.97
CA VAL A 268 4.94 3.01 7.13
C VAL A 268 3.98 3.81 8.00
N PHE A 269 3.71 3.32 9.22
CA PHE A 269 2.92 4.03 10.21
C PHE A 269 3.86 4.67 11.23
N TYR A 270 3.76 5.98 11.40
CA TYR A 270 4.53 6.72 12.41
C TYR A 270 3.59 7.62 13.21
N ALA A 271 3.89 7.85 14.48
CA ALA A 271 3.19 8.80 15.34
C ALA A 271 4.21 9.64 16.14
N PRO A 272 3.83 10.82 16.69
CA PRO A 272 4.68 11.54 17.63
C PRO A 272 5.16 10.62 18.75
N LYS A 273 6.39 10.80 19.22
CA LYS A 273 6.98 9.93 20.25
C LYS A 273 6.11 9.92 21.52
N GLY A 274 5.94 8.74 22.12
CA GLY A 274 5.11 8.52 23.31
C GLY A 274 3.62 8.33 23.03
N THR A 275 3.20 8.30 21.76
CA THR A 275 1.82 7.91 21.38
C THR A 275 1.56 6.45 21.73
N PHE A 276 2.55 5.58 21.54
CA PHE A 276 2.38 4.16 21.81
C PHE A 276 2.23 3.89 23.31
N ASP A 277 2.97 4.60 24.14
CA ASP A 277 2.91 4.48 25.60
C ASP A 277 1.55 4.94 26.13
N ARG A 278 1.08 6.13 25.71
CA ARG A 278 -0.25 6.66 26.08
C ARG A 278 -1.38 5.73 25.65
N GLY A 279 -1.33 5.22 24.42
CA GLY A 279 -2.36 4.31 23.91
C GLY A 279 -2.38 2.97 24.65
N ASN A 280 -1.25 2.49 25.17
CA ASN A 280 -1.22 1.25 25.94
C ASN A 280 -1.73 1.45 27.38
N GLN A 281 -1.51 2.62 27.97
CA GLN A 281 -2.01 2.97 29.30
C GLN A 281 -3.55 3.08 29.33
N LEU A 282 -4.15 3.74 28.32
CA LEU A 282 -5.61 3.83 28.19
C LEU A 282 -6.29 2.44 28.14
N MET A 283 -5.67 1.44 27.51
CA MET A 283 -6.22 0.08 27.47
C MET A 283 -6.23 -0.63 28.84
N LEU A 284 -5.29 -0.29 29.73
CA LEU A 284 -5.22 -0.87 31.08
C LEU A 284 -6.30 -0.26 31.97
N ASP A 285 -6.54 1.05 31.84
CA ASP A 285 -7.55 1.77 32.63
C ASP A 285 -9.00 1.34 32.31
N PHE A 286 -9.28 0.86 31.08
CA PHE A 286 -10.60 0.34 30.70
C PHE A 286 -10.84 -1.13 31.10
N LYS A 287 -9.82 -1.83 31.63
CA LYS A 287 -9.93 -3.22 32.09
C LYS A 287 -9.86 -3.37 33.62
N GLY A 288 -9.73 -2.25 34.34
CA GLY A 288 -9.76 -2.17 35.80
C GLY A 288 -11.15 -1.89 36.36
#